data_AF-A0A8T7IB34-F1
#
_entry.id   AF-A0A8T7IB34-F1
#
_cell.length_a   1.000
_cell.length_b   1.000
_cell.length_c   1.000
_cell.angle_alpha   90.00
_cell.angle_beta   90.00
_cell.angle_gamma   90.00
#
_symmetry.space_group_name_H-M   'P 1'
#
loop_
_entity.id
_entity.type
_entity.pdbx_description
1 polymer ?
#
loop_
_entity_poly.entity_id
_entity_poly.type
_entity_poly.pdbx_seq_one_letter_code
_entity_poly.pdbx_strand_id
1 'polypeptide(L)'
;MIKVIISIVSVCSIALVMLSCSSISHDKHDLYQDDHLSDYKEHVKEEHDAIFQHLASSQHIEVYACELQEFSQQCREYPVPEDVLFKTEDLAKGCESMPQGKFIKGHCPAENRVARCVDIIRNNHDEKSLVYQNHYYQSKDGKWNMSEVKRVCHDLEGKLSIK
;
A
#
# COMPACT_ATOMS: atom_id res chain seq x y z
N MET A 1 -44.72 53.21 12.07
CA MET A 1 -46.16 53.04 11.79
C MET A 1 -46.42 51.60 11.42
N ILE A 2 -47.32 50.98 12.17
CA ILE A 2 -47.71 49.56 12.13
C ILE A 2 -48.61 49.30 10.91
N LYS A 3 -48.46 48.14 10.25
CA LYS A 3 -49.60 47.30 9.84
C LYS A 3 -49.17 45.86 9.57
N VAL A 4 -49.53 45.01 10.54
CA VAL A 4 -49.60 43.55 10.47
C VAL A 4 -50.84 43.17 9.65
N ILE A 5 -50.73 42.21 8.73
CA ILE A 5 -51.85 41.35 8.33
C ILE A 5 -51.34 39.91 8.30
N ILE A 6 -51.81 39.16 9.29
CA ILE A 6 -51.79 37.70 9.37
C ILE A 6 -53.00 37.21 8.58
N SER A 7 -52.80 36.30 7.63
CA SER A 7 -53.85 35.41 7.14
C SER A 7 -53.32 33.99 7.05
N ILE A 8 -53.78 33.18 8.00
CA ILE A 8 -53.78 31.72 8.05
C ILE A 8 -54.94 31.22 7.14
N VAL A 9 -54.98 29.90 6.86
CA VAL A 9 -56.03 29.09 6.18
C VAL A 9 -55.56 28.71 4.75
N SER A 10 -55.47 27.45 4.30
CA SER A 10 -55.97 26.17 4.77
C SER A 10 -55.10 25.02 4.20
N VAL A 11 -54.95 23.99 5.01
CA VAL A 11 -54.62 22.60 4.65
C VAL A 11 -55.58 22.07 3.58
N CYS A 12 -55.09 21.34 2.56
CA CYS A 12 -55.47 19.93 2.27
C CYS A 12 -55.03 19.47 0.85
N SER A 13 -54.31 18.34 0.83
CA SER A 13 -54.37 17.29 -0.20
C SER A 13 -53.67 17.62 -1.55
N ILE A 14 -52.90 16.77 -2.22
CA ILE A 14 -52.93 15.32 -2.40
C ILE A 14 -51.50 14.85 -2.74
N ALA A 15 -51.04 13.78 -2.09
CA ALA A 15 -49.92 12.96 -2.54
C ALA A 15 -50.41 12.04 -3.67
N LEU A 16 -49.76 12.06 -4.84
CA LEU A 16 -49.84 11.13 -5.99
C LEU A 16 -48.97 11.81 -7.08
N VAL A 17 -47.95 11.27 -7.76
CA VAL A 17 -47.50 9.92 -8.18
C VAL A 17 -46.02 10.14 -8.64
N MET A 18 -45.01 9.57 -7.97
CA MET A 18 -44.25 8.37 -8.38
C MET A 18 -43.93 8.25 -9.88
N LEU A 19 -42.68 7.86 -10.18
CA LEU A 19 -42.18 7.38 -11.49
C LEU A 19 -41.73 8.44 -12.51
N SER A 20 -40.75 9.26 -12.15
CA SER A 20 -39.67 9.56 -13.10
C SER A 20 -38.66 8.42 -13.01
N CYS A 21 -38.72 7.49 -13.98
CA CYS A 21 -37.79 6.38 -14.13
C CYS A 21 -36.34 6.90 -14.17
N SER A 22 -35.64 6.74 -13.06
CA SER A 22 -34.19 6.69 -13.03
C SER A 22 -33.77 5.49 -13.88
N SER A 23 -33.33 5.70 -15.11
CA SER A 23 -32.49 4.74 -15.82
C SER A 23 -31.10 4.74 -15.17
N ILE A 24 -31.05 4.25 -13.93
CA ILE A 24 -29.85 3.66 -13.34
C ILE A 24 -29.64 2.40 -14.17
N SER A 25 -28.80 2.53 -15.21
CA SER A 25 -28.16 1.38 -15.80
C SER A 25 -27.27 0.79 -14.72
N HIS A 26 -27.82 -0.12 -13.92
CA HIS A 26 -27.01 -1.09 -13.22
C HIS A 26 -26.32 -1.91 -14.29
N ASP A 27 -25.10 -1.48 -14.61
CA ASP A 27 -24.16 -2.26 -15.37
C ASP A 27 -23.95 -3.55 -14.56
N LYS A 28 -24.61 -4.63 -14.99
CA LYS A 28 -24.47 -5.98 -14.42
C LYS A 28 -23.17 -6.61 -14.93
N HIS A 29 -22.06 -5.90 -14.75
CA HIS A 29 -20.73 -6.45 -14.89
C HIS A 29 -20.20 -6.83 -13.50
N ASP A 30 -20.89 -7.75 -12.83
CA ASP A 30 -20.35 -8.50 -11.70
C ASP A 30 -21.38 -9.56 -11.30
N LEU A 31 -21.08 -10.82 -11.58
CA LEU A 31 -21.57 -12.04 -10.89
C LEU A 31 -21.24 -13.29 -11.73
N TYR A 32 -19.99 -13.43 -12.15
CA TYR A 32 -19.37 -14.75 -12.08
C TYR A 32 -18.60 -14.76 -10.77
N GLN A 33 -19.27 -15.17 -9.69
CA GLN A 33 -18.57 -15.70 -8.52
C GLN A 33 -17.94 -17.00 -9.00
N ASP A 34 -16.71 -16.88 -9.52
CA ASP A 34 -15.84 -17.99 -9.83
C ASP A 34 -15.66 -18.78 -8.52
N ASP A 35 -16.11 -20.03 -8.50
CA ASP A 35 -16.02 -20.95 -7.38
C ASP A 35 -14.57 -21.23 -6.95
N HIS A 36 -13.60 -20.79 -7.76
CA HIS A 36 -12.17 -20.83 -7.47
C HIS A 36 -11.61 -19.59 -6.75
N LEU A 37 -12.42 -18.54 -6.51
CA LEU A 37 -11.93 -17.29 -5.88
C LEU A 37 -11.59 -17.48 -4.39
N SER A 38 -12.30 -18.35 -3.67
CA SER A 38 -11.98 -18.67 -2.27
C SER A 38 -10.64 -19.41 -2.17
N ASP A 39 -10.46 -20.41 -3.03
CA ASP A 39 -9.28 -21.26 -3.06
C ASP A 39 -8.04 -20.45 -3.44
N TYR A 40 -8.17 -19.54 -4.41
CA TYR A 40 -7.13 -18.59 -4.77
C TYR A 40 -6.73 -17.68 -3.60
N LYS A 41 -7.70 -17.10 -2.88
CA LYS A 41 -7.43 -16.22 -1.73
C LYS A 41 -6.77 -16.95 -0.57
N GLU A 42 -7.17 -18.20 -0.33
CA GLU A 42 -6.56 -19.04 0.70
C GLU A 42 -5.12 -19.38 0.33
N HIS A 43 -4.88 -19.79 -0.92
CA HIS A 43 -3.54 -20.10 -1.41
C HIS A 43 -2.57 -18.90 -1.31
N VAL A 44 -2.99 -17.71 -1.77
CA VAL A 44 -2.17 -16.49 -1.66
C VAL A 44 -1.85 -16.15 -0.20
N LYS A 45 -2.80 -16.41 0.71
CA LYS A 45 -2.57 -16.20 2.15
C LYS A 45 -1.56 -17.20 2.71
N GLU A 46 -1.66 -18.48 2.33
CA GLU A 46 -0.68 -19.51 2.72
C GLU A 46 0.73 -19.16 2.25
N GLU A 47 0.88 -18.72 1.00
CA GLU A 47 2.17 -18.26 0.44
C GLU A 47 2.73 -17.07 1.24
N HIS A 48 1.90 -16.07 1.54
CA HIS A 48 2.27 -14.94 2.39
C HIS A 48 2.72 -15.38 3.78
N ASP A 49 1.92 -16.20 4.46
CA ASP A 49 2.19 -16.64 5.82
C ASP A 49 3.50 -17.46 5.87
N ALA A 50 3.77 -18.29 4.86
CA ALA A 50 5.01 -19.05 4.75
C ALA A 50 6.26 -18.15 4.65
N ILE A 51 6.20 -17.09 3.83
CA ILE A 51 7.32 -16.13 3.68
C ILE A 51 7.59 -15.40 5.01
N PHE A 52 6.54 -14.92 5.69
CA PHE A 52 6.71 -14.25 6.98
C PHE A 52 7.20 -15.20 8.08
N GLN A 53 6.73 -16.46 8.09
CA GLN A 53 7.23 -17.47 9.02
C GLN A 53 8.70 -17.82 8.76
N HIS A 54 9.12 -17.93 7.49
CA HIS A 54 10.52 -18.12 7.12
C HIS A 54 11.39 -16.98 7.68
N LEU A 55 10.98 -15.73 7.43
CA LEU A 55 11.69 -14.57 7.95
C LEU A 55 11.73 -14.56 9.49
N ALA A 56 10.62 -14.87 10.16
CA ALA A 56 10.53 -14.85 11.63
C ALA A 56 11.33 -15.98 12.30
N SER A 57 11.47 -17.14 11.63
CA SER A 57 12.21 -18.30 12.15
C SER A 57 13.71 -18.27 11.84
N SER A 58 14.15 -17.32 11.00
CA SER A 58 15.55 -17.16 10.61
C SER A 58 16.41 -16.71 11.79
N GLN A 59 17.45 -17.49 12.12
CA GLN A 59 18.35 -17.21 13.26
C GLN A 59 19.34 -16.09 12.97
N HIS A 60 19.73 -15.92 11.70
CA HIS A 60 20.65 -14.89 11.24
C HIS A 60 20.01 -14.12 10.08
N ILE A 61 19.84 -12.82 10.28
CA ILE A 61 19.30 -11.90 9.29
C ILE A 61 20.33 -10.78 9.11
N GLU A 62 20.81 -10.62 7.88
CA GLU A 62 21.60 -9.46 7.49
C GLU A 62 20.68 -8.41 6.87
N VAL A 63 20.92 -7.14 7.17
CA VAL A 63 20.14 -6.05 6.61
C VAL A 63 20.94 -5.34 5.53
N TYR A 64 20.30 -5.12 4.40
CA TYR A 64 20.82 -4.35 3.29
C TYR A 64 19.87 -3.22 2.94
N ALA A 65 20.40 -2.14 2.38
CA ALA A 65 19.61 -1.00 1.96
C ALA A 65 19.99 -0.58 0.54
N CYS A 66 18.98 -0.15 -0.22
CA CYS A 66 19.12 0.57 -1.47
C CYS A 66 18.74 2.03 -1.25
N GLU A 67 19.74 2.89 -1.17
CA GLU A 67 19.57 4.34 -0.98
C GLU A 67 19.17 4.98 -2.32
N LEU A 68 18.03 5.65 -2.34
CA LEU A 68 17.48 6.35 -3.51
C LEU A 68 17.04 7.77 -3.16
N GLN A 69 17.67 8.36 -2.14
CA GLN A 69 17.21 9.61 -1.54
C GLN A 69 17.39 10.80 -2.47
N GLU A 70 18.53 10.86 -3.16
CA GLU A 70 18.83 11.95 -4.10
C GLU A 70 17.85 11.96 -5.28
N PHE A 71 17.52 10.79 -5.83
CA PHE A 71 16.64 10.68 -6.98
C PHE A 71 15.14 10.71 -6.63
N SER A 72 14.74 9.95 -5.60
CA SER A 72 13.32 9.67 -5.34
C SER A 72 12.88 9.91 -3.90
N GLN A 73 13.79 10.35 -3.02
CA GLN A 73 13.53 10.58 -1.61
C GLN A 73 13.02 9.31 -0.92
N GLN A 74 13.54 8.17 -1.33
CA GLN A 74 13.23 6.86 -0.79
C GLN A 74 14.50 6.11 -0.40
N CYS A 75 14.33 5.07 0.41
CA CYS A 75 15.32 4.04 0.62
C CYS A 75 14.58 2.71 0.80
N ARG A 76 15.07 1.63 0.19
CA ARG A 76 14.51 0.29 0.36
C ARG A 76 15.38 -0.54 1.28
N GLU A 77 14.81 -1.10 2.34
CA GLU A 77 15.50 -1.93 3.31
C GLU A 77 15.09 -3.40 3.14
N TYR A 78 16.07 -4.29 3.13
CA TYR A 78 15.91 -5.73 2.91
C TYR A 78 16.51 -6.47 4.12
N PRO A 79 15.68 -6.99 5.04
CA PRO A 79 16.10 -8.05 5.94
C PRO A 79 16.26 -9.36 5.14
N VAL A 80 17.49 -9.85 5.04
CA VAL A 80 17.86 -11.01 4.22
C VAL A 80 18.34 -12.15 5.13
N PRO A 81 17.54 -13.22 5.28
CA PRO A 81 18.00 -14.44 5.93
C PRO A 81 19.24 -15.05 5.27
N GLU A 82 20.06 -15.74 6.06
CA GLU A 82 21.31 -16.37 5.62
C GLU A 82 21.14 -17.26 4.37
N ASP A 83 20.06 -18.04 4.33
CA ASP A 83 19.79 -19.01 3.25
C ASP A 83 19.40 -18.36 1.91
N VAL A 84 19.10 -17.05 1.91
CA VAL A 84 18.77 -16.27 0.71
C VAL A 84 19.75 -15.11 0.45
N LEU A 85 20.90 -15.09 1.14
CA LEU A 85 21.97 -14.09 0.92
C LEU A 85 22.46 -14.05 -0.53
N PHE A 86 22.39 -15.17 -1.25
CA PHE A 86 22.77 -15.22 -2.66
C PHE A 86 21.94 -14.27 -3.55
N LYS A 87 20.74 -13.86 -3.11
CA LYS A 87 19.88 -12.89 -3.82
C LYS A 87 20.38 -11.43 -3.70
N THR A 88 21.36 -11.16 -2.83
CA THR A 88 21.88 -9.80 -2.60
C THR A 88 22.62 -9.23 -3.82
N GLU A 89 23.25 -10.06 -4.65
CA GLU A 89 23.90 -9.61 -5.88
C GLU A 89 22.88 -9.01 -6.86
N ASP A 90 21.74 -9.65 -7.03
CA ASP A 90 20.67 -9.17 -7.91
C ASP A 90 19.96 -7.94 -7.31
N LEU A 91 19.86 -7.85 -5.98
CA LEU A 91 19.42 -6.64 -5.29
C LEU A 91 20.36 -5.46 -5.56
N ALA A 92 21.67 -5.69 -5.47
CA ALA A 92 22.69 -4.68 -5.73
C ALA A 92 22.61 -4.16 -7.17
N LYS A 93 22.63 -5.08 -8.15
CA LYS A 93 22.48 -4.73 -9.57
C LYS A 93 21.19 -3.94 -9.84
N GLY A 94 20.08 -4.39 -9.27
CA GLY A 94 18.80 -3.69 -9.39
C GLY A 94 18.85 -2.28 -8.79
N CYS A 95 19.47 -2.13 -7.61
CA CYS A 95 19.64 -0.84 -6.97
C CYS A 95 20.51 0.12 -7.78
N GLU A 96 21.69 -0.34 -8.18
CA GLU A 96 22.74 0.45 -8.84
C GLU A 96 22.40 0.77 -10.30
N SER A 97 21.42 0.07 -10.90
CA SER A 97 20.85 0.43 -12.19
C SER A 97 19.97 1.69 -12.15
N MET A 98 19.49 2.08 -10.97
CA MET A 98 18.69 3.29 -10.80
C MET A 98 19.59 4.53 -10.69
N PRO A 99 19.12 5.71 -11.15
CA PRO A 99 19.88 6.95 -11.01
C PRO A 99 20.24 7.22 -9.53
N GLN A 100 21.53 7.39 -9.25
CA GLN A 100 22.06 7.66 -7.90
C GLN A 100 21.71 6.57 -6.87
N GLY A 101 21.35 5.37 -7.33
CA GLY A 101 21.09 4.23 -6.46
C GLY A 101 22.37 3.70 -5.85
N LYS A 102 22.39 3.53 -4.53
CA LYS A 102 23.52 2.97 -3.81
C LYS A 102 23.09 1.79 -2.94
N PHE A 103 23.66 0.63 -3.20
CA PHE A 103 23.42 -0.55 -2.38
C PHE A 103 24.45 -0.62 -1.24
N ILE A 104 23.98 -0.76 -0.01
CA ILE A 104 24.82 -0.82 1.19
C ILE A 104 24.40 -1.99 2.08
N LYS A 105 25.36 -2.53 2.82
CA LYS A 105 25.06 -3.38 3.98
C LYS A 105 24.75 -2.46 5.17
N GLY A 106 23.59 -2.62 5.76
CA GLY A 106 23.08 -1.76 6.83
C GLY A 106 21.64 -1.33 6.61
N HIS A 107 21.19 -0.39 7.46
CA HIS A 107 19.83 0.10 7.49
C HIS A 107 19.64 1.38 6.67
N CYS A 108 18.42 1.60 6.22
CA CYS A 108 17.99 2.90 5.74
C CYS A 108 18.02 3.92 6.89
N PRO A 109 18.49 5.17 6.66
CA PRO A 109 18.57 6.17 7.72
C PRO A 109 17.21 6.51 8.33
N ALA A 110 17.23 7.00 9.56
CA ALA A 110 16.02 7.40 10.28
C ALA A 110 15.76 8.91 10.19
N GLU A 111 16.80 9.68 9.88
CA GLU A 111 16.77 11.13 9.80
C GLU A 111 15.80 11.59 8.71
N ASN A 112 14.92 12.54 9.05
CA ASN A 112 13.93 13.13 8.15
C ASN A 112 12.97 12.11 7.49
N ARG A 113 12.85 10.91 8.05
CA ARG A 113 11.88 9.92 7.59
C ARG A 113 10.46 10.35 7.97
N VAL A 114 9.57 10.36 7.00
CA VAL A 114 8.16 10.72 7.17
C VAL A 114 7.34 9.50 7.57
N ALA A 115 7.57 8.37 6.90
CA ALA A 115 6.85 7.13 7.10
C ALA A 115 7.61 5.95 6.50
N ARG A 116 7.17 4.75 6.87
CA ARG A 116 7.62 3.48 6.30
C ARG A 116 6.41 2.71 5.76
N CYS A 117 6.60 2.03 4.65
CA CYS A 117 5.76 0.92 4.26
C CYS A 117 6.55 -0.36 4.49
N VAL A 118 6.11 -1.20 5.42
CA VAL A 118 6.78 -2.45 5.79
C VAL A 118 6.02 -3.65 5.21
N ASP A 119 6.56 -4.85 5.39
CA ASP A 119 5.91 -6.10 5.03
C ASP A 119 5.58 -6.23 3.53
N ILE A 120 6.40 -5.63 2.65
CA ILE A 120 6.19 -5.70 1.20
C ILE A 120 6.89 -6.94 0.65
N ILE A 121 6.16 -7.81 -0.03
CA ILE A 121 6.71 -9.04 -0.62
C ILE A 121 7.11 -8.77 -2.07
N ARG A 122 8.36 -9.10 -2.43
CA ARG A 122 8.89 -8.84 -3.78
C ARG A 122 8.27 -9.74 -4.85
N ASN A 123 8.03 -10.99 -4.50
CA ASN A 123 7.45 -12.02 -5.36
C ASN A 123 6.69 -13.02 -4.47
N ASN A 124 5.37 -13.02 -4.49
CA ASN A 124 4.56 -13.92 -3.66
C ASN A 124 4.59 -15.39 -4.13
N HIS A 125 5.05 -15.66 -5.36
CA HIS A 125 5.15 -17.01 -5.92
C HIS A 125 6.52 -17.70 -5.64
N ASP A 126 7.32 -17.16 -4.73
CA ASP A 126 8.62 -17.68 -4.34
C ASP A 126 8.65 -17.82 -2.82
N GLU A 127 8.68 -19.05 -2.30
CA GLU A 127 8.74 -19.32 -0.84
C GLU A 127 9.98 -18.68 -0.18
N LYS A 128 11.03 -18.42 -0.97
CA LYS A 128 12.27 -17.76 -0.54
C LYS A 128 12.29 -16.29 -0.93
N SER A 129 11.14 -15.69 -1.21
CA SER A 129 11.03 -14.29 -1.56
C SER A 129 11.57 -13.38 -0.47
N LEU A 130 11.89 -12.17 -0.87
CA LEU A 130 12.35 -11.14 0.04
C LEU A 130 11.17 -10.30 0.48
N VAL A 131 11.03 -10.15 1.79
CA VAL A 131 10.22 -9.09 2.39
C VAL A 131 11.10 -7.86 2.48
N TYR A 132 10.59 -6.71 2.05
CA TYR A 132 11.31 -5.45 2.12
C TYR A 132 10.44 -4.33 2.65
N GLN A 133 11.08 -3.20 2.90
CA GLN A 133 10.45 -2.03 3.46
C GLN A 133 10.85 -0.80 2.67
N ASN A 134 9.89 0.06 2.36
CA ASN A 134 10.15 1.36 1.76
C ASN A 134 10.13 2.44 2.82
N HIS A 135 11.20 3.22 2.89
CA HIS A 135 11.36 4.38 3.76
C HIS A 135 11.16 5.62 2.90
N TYR A 136 10.29 6.54 3.33
CA TYR A 136 9.96 7.75 2.59
C TYR A 136 10.45 8.97 3.37
N TYR A 137 11.19 9.85 2.72
CA TYR A 137 11.86 10.97 3.36
C TYR A 137 11.24 12.30 2.96
N GLN A 138 11.33 13.26 3.88
CA GLN A 138 10.92 14.63 3.59
C GLN A 138 11.89 15.26 2.60
N SER A 139 11.36 16.03 1.65
CA SER A 139 12.16 16.82 0.71
C SER A 139 11.60 18.20 0.50
N LYS A 140 12.43 19.08 -0.07
CA LYS A 140 12.06 20.46 -0.40
C LYS A 140 10.88 20.52 -1.37
N ASP A 141 10.78 19.54 -2.26
CA ASP A 141 9.71 19.45 -3.26
C ASP A 141 8.41 18.88 -2.68
N GLY A 142 8.42 18.41 -1.43
CA GLY A 142 7.22 17.92 -0.73
C GLY A 142 6.59 16.67 -1.34
N LYS A 143 7.36 15.89 -2.12
CA LYS A 143 6.86 14.72 -2.86
C LYS A 143 6.15 13.71 -1.98
N TRP A 144 6.71 13.43 -0.80
CA TRP A 144 6.14 12.46 0.14
C TRP A 144 5.42 13.16 1.27
N ASN A 145 4.12 12.90 1.36
CA ASN A 145 3.29 13.21 2.51
C ASN A 145 2.58 11.93 2.98
N MET A 146 1.99 11.95 4.18
CA MET A 146 1.37 10.77 4.77
C MET A 146 0.26 10.16 3.91
N SER A 147 -0.52 10.98 3.19
CA SER A 147 -1.58 10.49 2.31
C SER A 147 -1.01 9.73 1.12
N GLU A 148 0.02 10.27 0.48
CA GLU A 148 0.71 9.61 -0.63
C GLU A 148 1.39 8.32 -0.19
N VAL A 149 2.08 8.34 0.95
CA VAL A 149 2.72 7.12 1.47
C VAL A 149 1.69 6.06 1.83
N LYS A 150 0.55 6.45 2.43
CA LYS A 150 -0.55 5.52 2.73
C LYS A 150 -1.11 4.88 1.46
N ARG A 151 -1.35 5.67 0.42
CA ARG A 151 -1.84 5.18 -0.88
C ARG A 151 -0.85 4.18 -1.49
N VAL A 152 0.42 4.57 -1.63
CA VAL A 152 1.46 3.70 -2.18
C VAL A 152 1.63 2.43 -1.34
N CYS A 153 1.53 2.53 -0.02
CA CYS A 153 1.68 1.36 0.83
C CYS A 153 0.53 0.35 0.65
N HIS A 154 -0.69 0.85 0.47
CA HIS A 154 -1.84 0.03 0.10
C HIS A 154 -1.65 -0.62 -1.28
N ASP A 155 -1.18 0.13 -2.28
CA ASP A 155 -0.93 -0.37 -3.64
C ASP A 155 0.17 -1.45 -3.69
N LEU A 156 1.11 -1.40 -2.73
CA LEU A 156 2.17 -2.39 -2.56
C LEU A 156 1.78 -3.54 -1.63
N GLU A 157 0.52 -3.58 -1.16
CA GLU A 157 0.02 -4.58 -0.20
C GLU A 157 0.82 -4.65 1.12
N GLY A 158 1.53 -3.57 1.45
CA GLY A 158 2.32 -3.46 2.67
C GLY A 158 1.54 -2.86 3.84
N LYS A 159 2.23 -2.71 4.97
CA LYS A 159 1.68 -2.08 6.18
C LYS A 159 2.32 -0.73 6.43
N LEU A 160 1.49 0.29 6.57
CA LEU A 160 1.96 1.63 6.93
C LEU A 160 2.45 1.63 8.37
N SER A 161 3.69 2.07 8.58
CA SER A 161 4.31 2.25 9.87
C SER A 161 4.79 3.70 10.03
N ILE A 162 4.25 4.38 11.04
CA ILE A 162 4.59 5.76 11.37
C ILE A 162 5.62 5.70 12.51
N LYS A 163 6.89 5.99 12.21
CA LYS A 163 7.99 6.24 13.17
C LYS A 163 9.32 6.50 12.46
#